data_AF-A0A8C0EMM1-F1
#
_entry.id   AF-A0A8C0EMM1-F1
#
_cell.length_a   1.000
_cell.length_b   1.000
_cell.length_c   1.000
_cell.angle_alpha   90.00
_cell.angle_beta   90.00
_cell.angle_gamma   90.00
#
_symmetry.space_group_name_H-M   'P 1'
#
loop_
_entity.id
_entity.type
_entity.pdbx_description
1 polymer ?
#
loop_
_entity_poly.entity_id
_entity_poly.type
_entity_poly.pdbx_seq_one_letter_code
_entity_poly.pdbx_strand_id
1 'polypeptide(L)'
;FPLVGPWWRVNVKAKKTGSKYFVQGYPSYFLRTDIEENNRQVFSLFLKECAVPEDFKEKFFTWLPTESTLNFRNLEEKLKQFQVSHIKTGKKQRDTQAYDIFHYVSKSLAGKAVLVALTFPMILEFLPILLPRHFCSLLDMVQLDEILKNEPWKLGFSRITYRELNLSYCEATWAAFCQCEHLLWKIPDLQKNALILYDQLKKQCREMGHTYEDQDELVRLVSKDMSIENVWQSLEFLKAQKVVIREKKLVFLPHLYKSEKDIAMYVGRLLSNCSWQLDVDVRKILNASETPREMVDNKMDVTQACEMEHLKENNPDSHNCENHFPENKVGSTSGTQSKAEVDLDQVTAMEKICSNPVTIISGKGGCGKSTIVSCLFRHLKQMEKEVEAASKDFEEDLDASEEWNTFDHHRESENMYTKKLVNVLFTAPTGRAASLLSEKTKLPAYTLHQSCFLVSCCLAIILIPLHT
;
A
#
# COMPACT_ATOMS: atom_id res chain seq x y z
N PHE A 1 -10.10 -22.55 7.92
CA PHE A 1 -10.29 -22.22 9.33
C PHE A 1 -8.94 -22.31 10.03
N PRO A 2 -8.55 -21.34 10.88
CA PRO A 2 -7.26 -21.36 11.59
C PRO A 2 -7.12 -22.53 12.57
N LEU A 3 -8.21 -22.94 13.22
CA LEU A 3 -8.22 -24.06 14.15
C LEU A 3 -9.07 -25.20 13.58
N VAL A 4 -8.50 -26.41 13.49
CA VAL A 4 -9.12 -27.60 12.86
C VAL A 4 -9.03 -28.86 13.70
N GLY A 5 -8.32 -28.81 14.84
CA GLY A 5 -8.14 -29.96 15.72
C GLY A 5 -9.46 -30.55 16.25
N PRO A 6 -9.54 -31.87 16.48
CA PRO A 6 -10.77 -32.57 16.89
C PRO A 6 -11.29 -32.18 18.29
N TRP A 7 -10.50 -31.44 19.07
CA TRP A 7 -10.90 -30.86 20.35
C TRP A 7 -11.68 -29.55 20.22
N TRP A 8 -11.86 -29.01 19.02
CA TRP A 8 -12.66 -27.82 18.79
C TRP A 8 -14.09 -28.17 18.37
N ARG A 9 -15.06 -27.50 18.99
CA ARG A 9 -16.41 -27.33 18.45
C ARG A 9 -16.44 -26.01 17.70
N VAL A 10 -16.80 -26.05 16.42
CA VAL A 10 -16.79 -24.89 15.53
C VAL A 10 -18.22 -24.49 15.21
N ASN A 11 -18.58 -23.24 15.48
CA ASN A 11 -19.87 -22.68 15.06
C ASN A 11 -19.65 -21.76 13.85
N VAL A 12 -20.46 -21.92 12.80
CA VAL A 12 -20.35 -21.11 11.59
C VAL A 12 -21.71 -20.94 10.92
N LYS A 13 -21.99 -19.73 10.42
CA LYS A 13 -23.18 -19.48 9.61
C LYS A 13 -22.96 -20.06 8.22
N ALA A 14 -23.90 -20.85 7.73
CA ALA A 14 -23.84 -21.46 6.39
C ALA A 14 -25.12 -21.17 5.60
N LYS A 15 -24.96 -20.79 4.33
CA LYS A 15 -26.05 -20.63 3.39
C LYS A 15 -26.14 -21.85 2.49
N LYS A 16 -27.31 -22.49 2.46
CA LYS A 16 -27.60 -23.56 1.51
C LYS A 16 -27.82 -22.95 0.13
N THR A 17 -27.17 -23.49 -0.89
CA THR A 17 -27.40 -23.13 -2.29
C THR A 17 -27.43 -24.42 -3.10
N GLY A 18 -28.64 -24.83 -3.49
CA GLY A 18 -28.90 -26.16 -4.03
C GLY A 18 -28.64 -27.26 -3.00
N SER A 19 -27.77 -28.22 -3.37
CA SER A 19 -27.33 -29.31 -2.50
C SER A 19 -26.10 -29.00 -1.65
N LYS A 20 -25.43 -27.85 -1.87
CA LYS A 20 -24.18 -27.47 -1.19
C LYS A 20 -24.43 -26.42 -0.11
N TYR A 21 -23.62 -26.47 0.94
CA TYR A 21 -23.56 -25.45 1.98
C TYR A 21 -22.32 -24.60 1.77
N PHE A 22 -22.52 -23.28 1.73
CA PHE A 22 -21.43 -22.31 1.64
C PHE A 22 -21.34 -21.56 2.97
N VAL A 23 -20.15 -21.56 3.56
CA VAL A 23 -19.86 -20.82 4.78
C VAL A 23 -19.97 -19.32 4.51
N GLN A 24 -20.65 -18.62 5.42
CA GLN A 24 -20.75 -17.16 5.44
C GLN A 24 -20.04 -16.62 6.67
N GLY A 25 -18.98 -15.82 6.45
CA GLY A 25 -18.21 -15.20 7.52
C GLY A 25 -17.17 -16.13 8.14
N TYR A 26 -16.75 -15.76 9.35
CA TYR A 26 -15.72 -16.45 10.12
C TYR A 26 -16.33 -17.27 11.24
N PRO A 27 -15.67 -18.35 11.70
CA PRO A 27 -16.21 -19.23 12.72
C PRO A 27 -15.98 -18.73 14.15
N SER A 28 -16.79 -19.20 15.08
CA SER A 28 -16.51 -19.18 16.52
C SER A 28 -15.97 -20.54 16.97
N TYR A 29 -15.06 -20.53 17.94
CA TYR A 29 -14.43 -21.73 18.47
C TYR A 29 -14.76 -21.95 19.94
N PHE A 30 -15.09 -23.20 20.29
CA PHE A 30 -15.34 -23.62 21.65
C PHE A 30 -14.52 -24.88 21.95
N LEU A 31 -13.78 -24.88 23.05
CA LEU A 31 -13.03 -26.06 23.46
C LEU A 31 -13.98 -27.15 23.97
N ARG A 32 -13.83 -28.37 23.46
CA ARG A 32 -14.56 -29.53 23.97
C ARG A 32 -13.98 -29.90 25.35
N THR A 33 -14.80 -29.83 26.38
CA THR A 33 -14.39 -30.18 27.76
C THR A 33 -14.75 -31.61 28.15
N ASP A 34 -15.68 -32.24 27.41
CA ASP A 34 -16.22 -33.57 27.65
C ASP A 34 -15.84 -34.49 26.45
N ILE A 35 -14.59 -34.95 26.45
CA ILE A 35 -14.08 -35.88 25.44
C ILE A 35 -14.05 -37.27 26.08
N GLU A 36 -15.18 -37.97 26.07
CA GLU A 36 -15.27 -39.31 26.68
C GLU A 36 -14.77 -40.39 25.71
N GLU A 37 -15.22 -40.36 24.47
CA GLU A 37 -14.79 -41.29 23.42
C GLU A 37 -13.42 -40.91 22.81
N ASN A 38 -12.56 -41.90 22.60
CA ASN A 38 -11.24 -41.73 21.94
C ASN A 38 -10.34 -40.68 22.60
N ASN A 39 -10.53 -40.42 23.89
CA ASN A 39 -9.84 -39.40 24.67
C ASN A 39 -8.30 -39.41 24.45
N ARG A 40 -7.66 -40.55 24.68
CA ARG A 40 -6.19 -40.71 24.50
C ARG A 40 -5.73 -40.40 23.08
N GLN A 41 -6.50 -40.77 22.07
CA GLN A 41 -6.17 -40.51 20.67
C GLN A 41 -6.27 -39.01 20.33
N VAL A 42 -7.29 -38.33 20.85
CA VAL A 42 -7.45 -36.88 20.70
C VAL A 42 -6.28 -36.12 21.36
N PHE A 43 -5.89 -36.51 22.58
CA PHE A 43 -4.73 -35.91 23.24
C PHE A 43 -3.40 -36.26 22.55
N SER A 44 -3.28 -37.46 21.97
CA SER A 44 -2.11 -37.82 21.15
C SER A 44 -1.98 -36.94 19.90
N LEU A 45 -3.09 -36.68 19.21
CA LEU A 45 -3.16 -35.73 18.10
C LEU A 45 -2.83 -34.30 18.55
N PHE A 46 -3.35 -33.87 19.70
CA PHE A 46 -3.07 -32.56 20.27
C PHE A 46 -1.58 -32.36 20.56
N LEU A 47 -0.94 -33.31 21.25
CA LEU A 47 0.48 -33.24 21.55
C LEU A 47 1.32 -33.30 20.26
N LYS A 48 0.87 -34.05 19.24
CA LYS A 48 1.49 -34.03 17.91
C LYS A 48 1.40 -32.65 17.25
N GLU A 49 0.23 -31.99 17.29
CA GLU A 49 0.05 -30.64 16.75
C GLU A 49 0.87 -29.59 17.52
N CYS A 50 1.14 -29.83 18.80
CA CYS A 50 2.06 -29.04 19.62
C CYS A 50 3.55 -29.30 19.32
N ALA A 51 3.88 -30.16 18.35
CA ALA A 51 5.24 -30.58 18.01
C ALA A 51 6.01 -31.25 19.17
N VAL A 52 5.30 -31.96 20.05
CA VAL A 52 5.93 -32.77 21.10
C VAL A 52 6.61 -34.00 20.47
N PRO A 53 7.89 -34.29 20.79
CA PRO A 53 8.60 -35.47 20.29
C PRO A 53 7.84 -36.78 20.58
N GLU A 54 7.84 -37.72 19.63
CA GLU A 54 7.15 -39.01 19.77
C GLU A 54 7.61 -39.78 21.02
N ASP A 55 8.92 -39.83 21.29
CA ASP A 55 9.49 -40.47 22.49
C ASP A 55 8.88 -39.94 23.81
N PHE A 56 8.59 -38.64 23.87
CA PHE A 56 8.01 -38.02 25.07
C PHE A 56 6.53 -38.34 25.18
N LYS A 57 5.81 -38.37 24.06
CA LYS A 57 4.40 -38.76 24.02
C LYS A 57 4.20 -40.20 24.43
N GLU A 58 5.00 -41.13 23.88
CA GLU A 58 4.94 -42.55 24.23
C GLU A 58 5.16 -42.75 25.73
N LYS A 59 6.25 -42.19 26.28
CA LYS A 59 6.54 -42.24 27.72
C LYS A 59 5.42 -41.67 28.57
N PHE A 60 4.82 -40.55 28.16
CA PHE A 60 3.69 -39.94 28.87
C PHE A 60 2.46 -40.85 28.89
N PHE A 61 2.08 -41.44 27.74
CA PHE A 61 0.91 -42.31 27.67
C PHE A 61 1.12 -43.68 28.34
N THR A 62 2.36 -44.16 28.41
CA THR A 62 2.74 -45.34 29.22
C THR A 62 2.68 -45.04 30.72
N TRP A 63 3.09 -43.84 31.13
CA TRP A 63 3.02 -43.41 32.54
C TRP A 63 1.59 -43.14 33.01
N LEU A 64 0.71 -42.62 32.14
CA LEU A 64 -0.67 -42.28 32.48
C LEU A 64 -1.52 -43.55 32.73
N PRO A 65 -2.20 -43.70 33.88
CA PRO A 65 -3.06 -44.85 34.16
C PRO A 65 -4.21 -45.00 33.15
N THR A 66 -4.57 -46.23 32.78
CA THR A 66 -5.63 -46.51 31.80
C THR A 66 -6.99 -45.95 32.22
N GLU A 67 -7.27 -45.93 33.52
CA GLU A 67 -8.51 -45.43 34.13
C GLU A 67 -8.50 -43.90 34.39
N SER A 68 -7.37 -43.23 34.18
CA SER A 68 -7.27 -41.78 34.41
C SER A 68 -8.00 -41.03 33.30
N THR A 69 -9.02 -40.25 33.67
CA THR A 69 -9.70 -39.32 32.75
C THR A 69 -8.80 -38.11 32.47
N LEU A 70 -8.27 -38.01 31.25
CA LEU A 70 -7.50 -36.85 30.80
C LEU A 70 -8.45 -35.81 30.20
N ASN A 71 -8.35 -34.55 30.60
CA ASN A 71 -9.11 -33.46 30.00
C ASN A 71 -8.23 -32.21 29.94
N PHE A 72 -8.64 -31.19 29.18
CA PHE A 72 -7.81 -30.00 29.03
C PHE A 72 -7.64 -29.19 30.34
N ARG A 73 -8.56 -29.33 31.31
CA ARG A 73 -8.45 -28.67 32.61
C ARG A 73 -7.38 -29.30 33.50
N ASN A 74 -7.21 -30.62 33.43
CA ASN A 74 -6.22 -31.36 34.23
C ASN A 74 -4.92 -31.69 33.47
N LEU A 75 -4.85 -31.39 32.17
CA LEU A 75 -3.70 -31.68 31.32
C LEU A 75 -2.41 -31.06 31.87
N GLU A 76 -2.44 -29.77 32.23
CA GLU A 76 -1.27 -29.08 32.77
C GLU A 76 -0.75 -29.77 34.04
N GLU A 77 -1.65 -30.12 34.97
CA GLU A 77 -1.28 -30.81 36.21
C GLU A 77 -0.67 -32.18 35.93
N LYS A 78 -1.27 -32.97 35.03
CA LYS A 78 -0.78 -34.29 34.65
C LYS A 78 0.58 -34.24 33.97
N LEU A 79 0.82 -33.25 33.10
CA LEU A 79 2.13 -33.03 32.47
C LEU A 79 3.21 -32.66 33.51
N LYS A 80 2.87 -31.83 34.50
CA LYS A 80 3.79 -31.51 35.61
C LYS A 80 4.10 -32.73 36.49
N GLN A 81 3.08 -33.54 36.82
CA GLN A 81 3.26 -34.79 37.57
C GLN A 81 4.19 -35.77 36.84
N PHE A 82 4.02 -35.91 35.52
CA PHE A 82 4.90 -36.69 34.66
C PHE A 82 6.34 -36.18 34.67
N GLN A 83 6.53 -34.86 34.56
CA GLN A 83 7.86 -34.27 34.61
C GLN A 83 8.57 -34.57 35.95
N VAL A 84 7.87 -34.42 37.07
CA VAL A 84 8.41 -34.69 38.42
C VAL A 84 8.74 -36.17 38.62
N SER A 85 7.93 -37.10 38.10
CA SER A 85 8.19 -38.54 38.24
C SER A 85 9.46 -38.98 37.51
N HIS A 86 9.74 -38.39 36.34
CA HIS A 86 10.94 -38.70 35.57
C HIS A 86 12.21 -38.02 36.10
N ILE A 87 12.11 -36.83 36.72
CA ILE A 87 13.25 -36.16 37.36
C ILE A 87 13.79 -36.97 38.56
N LYS A 88 12.92 -37.65 39.31
CA LYS A 88 13.32 -38.45 40.48
C LYS A 88 14.09 -39.74 40.14
N THR A 89 14.03 -40.19 38.88
CA THR A 89 14.44 -41.56 38.50
C THR A 89 15.79 -41.61 37.76
N GLY A 90 16.46 -40.48 37.48
CA GLY A 90 17.79 -40.53 36.85
C GLY A 90 18.55 -39.22 36.61
N LYS A 91 19.72 -39.12 37.26
CA LYS A 91 20.91 -38.26 37.00
C LYS A 91 20.84 -36.75 37.29
N LYS A 92 21.99 -36.27 37.80
CA LYS A 92 22.34 -34.90 38.22
C LYS A 92 21.80 -33.81 37.28
N GLN A 93 20.97 -32.93 37.85
CA GLN A 93 20.79 -31.47 37.70
C GLN A 93 21.35 -30.64 36.51
N ARG A 94 21.87 -31.22 35.41
CA ARG A 94 22.43 -30.42 34.30
C ARG A 94 21.44 -30.05 33.19
N ASP A 95 20.33 -30.77 33.02
CA ASP A 95 19.33 -30.45 31.99
C ASP A 95 17.93 -30.34 32.59
N THR A 96 17.60 -29.15 33.11
CA THR A 96 16.27 -28.83 33.68
C THR A 96 15.12 -28.89 32.66
N GLN A 97 15.44 -29.11 31.37
CA GLN A 97 14.48 -29.19 30.25
C GLN A 97 14.11 -30.63 29.83
N ALA A 98 14.72 -31.67 30.42
CA ALA A 98 14.41 -33.05 30.06
C ALA A 98 12.93 -33.38 30.39
N TYR A 99 12.16 -33.80 29.38
CA TYR A 99 10.74 -34.19 29.49
C TYR A 99 9.73 -33.06 29.79
N ASP A 100 10.07 -31.80 29.52
CA ASP A 100 9.11 -30.69 29.64
C ASP A 100 8.15 -30.65 28.43
N ILE A 101 7.14 -31.51 28.42
CA ILE A 101 6.09 -31.53 27.39
C ILE A 101 5.29 -30.21 27.40
N PHE A 102 5.09 -29.60 28.58
CA PHE A 102 4.33 -28.36 28.71
C PHE A 102 5.01 -27.19 28.01
N HIS A 103 6.34 -27.18 27.94
CA HIS A 103 7.11 -26.24 27.13
C HIS A 103 6.66 -26.20 25.66
N TYR A 104 6.48 -27.37 25.04
CA TYR A 104 6.03 -27.48 23.65
C TYR A 104 4.59 -26.99 23.49
N VAL A 105 3.70 -27.39 24.43
CA VAL A 105 2.31 -26.95 24.45
C VAL A 105 2.24 -25.42 24.52
N SER A 106 2.91 -24.81 25.51
CA SER A 106 2.89 -23.35 25.72
C SER A 106 3.53 -22.54 24.58
N LYS A 107 4.46 -23.11 23.82
CA LYS A 107 5.06 -22.43 22.65
C LYS A 107 4.28 -22.61 21.35
N SER A 108 3.56 -23.71 21.19
CA SER A 108 2.82 -24.01 19.97
C SER A 108 1.55 -23.16 19.84
N LEU A 109 1.12 -22.88 18.60
CA LEU A 109 -0.14 -22.18 18.35
C LEU A 109 -1.34 -22.97 18.87
N ALA A 110 -1.37 -24.28 18.64
CA ALA A 110 -2.44 -25.17 19.08
C ALA A 110 -2.58 -25.19 20.61
N GLY A 111 -1.45 -25.31 21.32
CA GLY A 111 -1.45 -25.28 22.77
C GLY A 111 -1.82 -23.92 23.34
N LYS A 112 -1.30 -22.82 22.79
CA LYS A 112 -1.73 -21.46 23.16
C LYS A 112 -3.22 -21.27 22.98
N ALA A 113 -3.78 -21.64 21.84
CA ALA A 113 -5.21 -21.53 21.58
C ALA A 113 -6.05 -22.31 22.62
N VAL A 114 -5.63 -23.52 22.98
CA VAL A 114 -6.29 -24.34 24.02
C VAL A 114 -6.18 -23.68 25.39
N LEU A 115 -5.01 -23.19 25.78
CA LEU A 115 -4.81 -22.50 27.07
C LEU A 115 -5.68 -21.24 27.15
N VAL A 116 -5.70 -20.43 26.09
CA VAL A 116 -6.55 -19.24 26.01
C VAL A 116 -8.03 -19.62 26.01
N ALA A 117 -8.43 -20.71 25.37
CA ALA A 117 -9.82 -21.17 25.41
C ALA A 117 -10.29 -21.58 26.81
N LEU A 118 -9.38 -22.13 27.63
CA LEU A 118 -9.67 -22.49 29.01
C LEU A 118 -9.81 -21.26 29.91
N THR A 119 -8.93 -20.26 29.72
CA THR A 119 -8.88 -19.08 30.59
C THR A 119 -9.83 -17.96 30.13
N PHE A 120 -9.93 -17.74 28.82
CA PHE A 120 -10.59 -16.61 28.17
C PHE A 120 -11.44 -17.07 26.96
N PRO A 121 -12.52 -17.84 27.19
CA PRO A 121 -13.30 -18.47 26.11
C PRO A 121 -13.88 -17.45 25.11
N MET A 122 -14.20 -16.23 25.56
CA MET A 122 -14.74 -15.18 24.69
C MET A 122 -13.75 -14.73 23.60
N ILE A 123 -12.44 -14.86 23.83
CA ILE A 123 -11.44 -14.57 22.80
C ILE A 123 -11.64 -15.53 21.61
N LEU A 124 -11.81 -16.82 21.88
CA LEU A 124 -11.98 -17.84 20.84
C LEU A 124 -13.38 -17.78 20.19
N GLU A 125 -14.36 -17.28 20.93
CA GLU A 125 -15.73 -17.10 20.44
C GLU A 125 -15.86 -15.91 19.48
N PHE A 126 -15.34 -14.73 19.85
CA PHE A 126 -15.61 -13.48 19.13
C PHE A 126 -14.43 -12.96 18.30
N LEU A 127 -13.19 -13.12 18.76
CA LEU A 127 -12.03 -12.54 18.07
C LEU A 127 -11.81 -13.05 16.63
N PRO A 128 -12.04 -14.34 16.30
CA PRO A 128 -11.93 -14.79 14.92
C PRO A 128 -12.95 -14.13 13.98
N ILE A 129 -14.09 -13.67 14.50
CA ILE A 129 -15.11 -12.96 13.73
C ILE A 129 -14.76 -11.48 13.61
N LEU A 130 -14.41 -10.84 14.72
CA LEU A 130 -14.11 -9.41 14.77
C LEU A 130 -12.81 -9.06 14.05
N LEU A 131 -11.75 -9.84 14.26
CA LEU A 131 -10.39 -9.54 13.82
C LEU A 131 -9.72 -10.78 13.19
N PRO A 132 -10.30 -11.34 12.11
CA PRO A 132 -9.88 -12.62 11.53
C PRO A 132 -8.41 -12.67 11.10
N ARG A 133 -7.88 -11.56 10.57
CA ARG A 133 -6.50 -11.47 10.09
C ARG A 133 -5.47 -11.40 11.23
N HIS A 134 -5.90 -10.97 12.41
CA HIS A 134 -5.03 -10.76 13.58
C HIS A 134 -5.27 -11.81 14.66
N PHE A 135 -6.28 -12.67 14.52
CA PHE A 135 -6.68 -13.65 15.54
C PHE A 135 -5.48 -14.44 16.09
N CYS A 136 -4.69 -15.10 15.24
CA CYS A 136 -3.57 -15.93 15.69
C CYS A 136 -2.47 -15.13 16.39
N SER A 137 -2.19 -13.89 15.95
CA SER A 137 -1.17 -13.03 16.57
C SER A 137 -1.61 -12.46 17.91
N LEU A 138 -2.92 -12.43 18.16
CA LEU A 138 -3.54 -11.79 19.32
C LEU A 138 -3.93 -12.78 20.44
N LEU A 139 -3.72 -14.08 20.24
CA LEU A 139 -4.12 -15.11 21.22
C LEU A 139 -3.50 -14.89 22.60
N ASP A 140 -2.26 -14.39 22.67
CA ASP A 140 -1.55 -14.21 23.94
C ASP A 140 -1.93 -12.90 24.68
N MET A 141 -2.80 -12.05 24.10
CA MET A 141 -3.15 -10.76 24.70
C MET A 141 -4.30 -10.89 25.70
N VAL A 142 -3.96 -11.03 26.97
CA VAL A 142 -4.91 -11.05 28.10
C VAL A 142 -5.83 -9.82 28.12
N GLN A 143 -5.31 -8.65 27.73
CA GLN A 143 -6.07 -7.39 27.66
C GLN A 143 -7.31 -7.47 26.75
N LEU A 144 -7.32 -8.37 25.76
CA LEU A 144 -8.46 -8.53 24.86
C LEU A 144 -9.68 -9.12 25.54
N ASP A 145 -9.49 -10.02 26.51
CA ASP A 145 -10.62 -10.57 27.27
C ASP A 145 -11.34 -9.48 28.05
N GLU A 146 -10.59 -8.59 28.70
CA GLU A 146 -11.15 -7.45 29.44
C GLU A 146 -11.92 -6.49 28.52
N ILE A 147 -11.38 -6.18 27.35
CA ILE A 147 -12.06 -5.35 26.35
C ILE A 147 -13.33 -6.03 25.84
N LEU A 148 -13.28 -7.33 25.53
CA LEU A 148 -14.47 -8.08 25.10
C LEU A 148 -15.54 -8.17 26.19
N LYS A 149 -15.15 -8.19 27.46
CA LYS A 149 -16.09 -8.18 28.62
C LYS A 149 -16.76 -6.84 28.80
N ASN A 150 -15.99 -5.76 28.79
CA ASN A 150 -16.42 -4.47 29.30
C ASN A 150 -16.74 -3.46 28.20
N GLU A 151 -15.88 -3.37 27.16
CA GLU A 151 -15.94 -2.31 26.16
C GLU A 151 -15.63 -2.81 24.74
N PRO A 152 -16.38 -3.80 24.21
CA PRO A 152 -16.05 -4.45 22.94
C PRO A 152 -16.09 -3.50 21.74
N TRP A 153 -16.83 -2.39 21.84
CA TRP A 153 -16.92 -1.34 20.82
C TRP A 153 -15.56 -0.70 20.50
N LYS A 154 -14.59 -0.71 21.44
CA LYS A 154 -13.25 -0.15 21.21
C LYS A 154 -12.54 -0.82 20.05
N LEU A 155 -12.80 -2.11 19.82
CA LEU A 155 -12.23 -2.87 18.70
C LEU A 155 -12.70 -2.36 17.34
N GLY A 156 -13.79 -1.60 17.26
CA GLY A 156 -14.30 -1.03 16.02
C GLY A 156 -13.62 0.28 15.57
N PHE A 157 -12.68 0.79 16.36
CA PHE A 157 -11.99 2.04 16.05
C PHE A 157 -10.47 1.86 16.05
N SER A 158 -9.86 1.84 14.85
CA SER A 158 -8.41 1.66 14.68
C SER A 158 -7.55 2.63 15.50
N ARG A 159 -8.03 3.86 15.69
CA ARG A 159 -7.32 4.87 16.50
C ARG A 159 -7.28 4.48 17.98
N ILE A 160 -8.36 3.91 18.50
CA ILE A 160 -8.48 3.50 19.89
C ILE A 160 -7.67 2.22 20.11
N THR A 161 -7.80 1.23 19.23
CA THR A 161 -7.02 -0.01 19.30
C THR A 161 -5.52 0.25 19.20
N TYR A 162 -5.09 1.17 18.34
CA TYR A 162 -3.69 1.58 18.27
C TYR A 162 -3.23 2.26 19.56
N ARG A 163 -4.01 3.18 20.12
CA ARG A 163 -3.64 3.92 21.35
C ARG A 163 -3.60 3.03 22.58
N GLU A 164 -4.55 2.10 22.73
CA GLU A 164 -4.73 1.30 23.95
C GLU A 164 -4.02 -0.05 23.89
N LEU A 165 -3.89 -0.66 22.71
CA LEU A 165 -3.30 -1.99 22.53
C LEU A 165 -2.01 -1.98 21.69
N ASN A 166 -1.59 -0.83 21.16
CA ASN A 166 -0.47 -0.72 20.22
C ASN A 166 -0.64 -1.59 18.95
N LEU A 167 -1.89 -1.81 18.53
CA LEU A 167 -2.22 -2.62 17.36
C LEU A 167 -2.48 -1.74 16.14
N SER A 168 -1.54 -1.74 15.19
CA SER A 168 -1.71 -1.07 13.90
C SER A 168 -2.67 -1.83 12.99
N TYR A 169 -3.50 -1.12 12.23
CA TYR A 169 -4.43 -1.69 11.23
C TYR A 169 -5.42 -2.73 11.79
N CYS A 170 -5.66 -2.70 13.10
CA CYS A 170 -6.54 -3.62 13.78
C CYS A 170 -7.89 -2.95 14.07
N GLU A 171 -8.92 -3.32 13.31
CA GLU A 171 -10.25 -2.74 13.43
C GLU A 171 -11.33 -3.75 13.02
N ALA A 172 -12.34 -3.93 13.87
CA ALA A 172 -13.51 -4.72 13.58
C ALA A 172 -14.54 -3.89 12.82
N THR A 173 -15.12 -4.44 11.76
CA THR A 173 -16.15 -3.75 10.98
C THR A 173 -17.51 -3.81 11.68
N TRP A 174 -18.40 -2.87 11.37
CA TRP A 174 -19.78 -2.93 11.86
C TRP A 174 -20.47 -4.26 11.51
N ALA A 175 -20.26 -4.75 10.29
CA ALA A 175 -20.76 -6.05 9.85
C ALA A 175 -20.23 -7.25 10.67
N ALA A 176 -19.03 -7.16 11.25
CA ALA A 176 -18.49 -8.19 12.13
C ALA A 176 -19.18 -8.16 13.52
N PHE A 177 -19.45 -6.98 14.06
CA PHE A 177 -20.24 -6.83 15.28
C PHE A 177 -21.67 -7.35 15.11
N CYS A 178 -22.32 -7.09 13.98
CA CYS A 178 -23.66 -7.63 13.68
C CYS A 178 -23.71 -9.16 13.60
N GLN A 179 -22.57 -9.83 13.36
CA GLN A 179 -22.51 -11.29 13.41
C GLN A 179 -22.44 -11.84 14.85
N CYS A 180 -22.03 -11.00 15.80
CA CYS A 180 -21.85 -11.34 17.21
C CYS A 180 -22.99 -10.75 18.06
N GLU A 181 -24.21 -11.29 17.93
CA GLU A 181 -25.41 -10.74 18.59
C GLU A 181 -25.25 -10.55 20.10
N HIS A 182 -24.71 -11.55 20.80
CA HIS A 182 -24.45 -11.48 22.24
C HIS A 182 -23.47 -10.36 22.63
N LEU A 183 -22.48 -10.09 21.79
CA LEU A 183 -21.51 -9.02 22.04
C LEU A 183 -22.11 -7.65 21.71
N LEU A 184 -22.89 -7.57 20.63
CA LEU A 184 -23.55 -6.34 20.20
C LEU A 184 -24.51 -5.81 21.28
N TRP A 185 -25.22 -6.70 21.98
CA TRP A 185 -26.15 -6.30 23.05
C TRP A 185 -25.46 -5.67 24.26
N LYS A 186 -24.18 -5.97 24.50
CA LYS A 186 -23.38 -5.35 25.57
C LYS A 186 -22.93 -3.93 25.23
N ILE A 187 -22.95 -3.54 23.96
CA ILE A 187 -22.49 -2.22 23.53
C ILE A 187 -23.61 -1.21 23.80
N PRO A 188 -23.32 -0.07 24.47
CA PRO A 188 -24.34 0.97 24.65
C PRO A 188 -24.68 1.67 23.32
N ASP A 189 -25.90 2.22 23.23
CA ASP A 189 -26.44 2.67 21.95
C ASP A 189 -25.66 3.84 21.34
N LEU A 190 -25.12 4.74 22.16
CA LEU A 190 -24.23 5.81 21.69
C LEU A 190 -23.03 5.26 20.91
N GLN A 191 -22.39 4.21 21.43
CA GLN A 191 -21.24 3.58 20.79
C GLN A 191 -21.63 2.76 19.56
N LYS A 192 -22.80 2.12 19.56
CA LYS A 192 -23.34 1.48 18.33
C LYS A 192 -23.55 2.52 17.23
N ASN A 193 -24.20 3.63 17.56
CA ASN A 193 -24.45 4.72 16.62
C ASN A 193 -23.13 5.31 16.10
N ALA A 194 -22.13 5.50 16.98
CA ALA A 194 -20.79 5.92 16.59
C ALA A 194 -20.10 4.92 15.65
N LEU A 195 -20.25 3.61 15.87
CA LEU A 195 -19.70 2.57 14.99
C LEU A 195 -20.34 2.61 13.60
N ILE A 196 -21.66 2.72 13.51
CA ILE A 196 -22.41 2.83 12.25
C ILE A 196 -21.96 4.07 11.48
N LEU A 197 -21.92 5.22 12.16
CA LEU A 197 -21.55 6.49 11.55
C LEU A 197 -20.10 6.48 11.03
N TYR A 198 -19.18 5.93 11.82
CA TYR A 198 -17.79 5.78 11.43
C TYR A 198 -17.60 4.80 10.27
N ASP A 199 -18.36 3.70 10.24
CA ASP A 199 -18.35 2.76 9.12
C ASP A 199 -18.82 3.43 7.83
N GLN A 200 -19.88 4.23 7.90
CA GLN A 200 -20.40 4.98 6.77
C GLN A 200 -19.41 6.04 6.27
N LEU A 201 -18.76 6.79 7.16
CA LEU A 201 -17.71 7.74 6.78
C LEU A 201 -16.55 7.05 6.04
N LYS A 202 -16.05 5.94 6.58
CA LYS A 202 -14.99 5.15 5.91
C LYS A 202 -15.44 4.64 4.55
N LYS A 203 -16.70 4.20 4.45
CA LYS A 203 -17.27 3.71 3.19
C LYS A 203 -17.25 4.79 2.12
N GLN A 204 -17.69 6.01 2.45
CA GLN A 204 -17.61 7.15 1.53
C GLN A 204 -16.16 7.44 1.12
N CYS A 205 -15.24 7.51 2.07
CA CYS A 205 -13.83 7.75 1.76
C CYS A 205 -13.22 6.66 0.85
N ARG A 206 -13.55 5.39 1.09
CA ARG A 206 -12.96 4.25 0.38
C ARG A 206 -13.59 4.00 -0.99
N GLU A 207 -14.91 4.08 -1.09
CA GLU A 207 -15.65 3.74 -2.30
C GLU A 207 -15.78 4.93 -3.26
N MET A 208 -15.97 6.14 -2.73
CA MET A 208 -16.16 7.35 -3.53
C MET A 208 -14.90 8.21 -3.64
N GLY A 209 -13.85 7.89 -2.87
CA GLY A 209 -12.59 8.65 -2.88
C GLY A 209 -12.67 9.99 -2.15
N HIS A 210 -13.67 10.19 -1.28
CA HIS A 210 -13.80 11.42 -0.49
C HIS A 210 -12.70 11.53 0.59
N THR A 211 -12.17 12.73 0.81
CA THR A 211 -11.18 12.99 1.89
C THR A 211 -11.87 13.29 3.22
N TYR A 212 -13.08 13.85 3.15
CA TYR A 212 -13.97 14.19 4.24
C TYR A 212 -15.41 14.02 3.78
N GLU A 213 -16.34 14.08 4.72
CA GLU A 213 -17.77 14.16 4.42
C GLU A 213 -18.39 15.39 5.09
N ASP A 214 -19.40 15.98 4.45
CA ASP A 214 -20.18 17.04 5.09
C ASP A 214 -21.10 16.45 6.17
N GLN A 215 -21.24 17.17 7.28
CA GLN A 215 -22.01 16.69 8.40
C GLN A 215 -23.49 16.45 8.08
N ASP A 216 -24.09 17.33 7.26
CA ASP A 216 -25.50 17.24 6.90
C ASP A 216 -25.73 16.04 5.95
N GLU A 217 -24.72 15.71 5.13
CA GLU A 217 -24.75 14.53 4.27
C GLU A 217 -24.57 13.24 5.07
N LEU A 218 -23.68 13.22 6.07
CA LEU A 218 -23.59 12.08 7.00
C LEU A 218 -24.92 11.79 7.69
N VAL A 219 -25.63 12.83 8.17
CA VAL A 219 -26.96 12.69 8.77
C VAL A 219 -27.95 12.04 7.79
N ARG A 220 -27.94 12.42 6.52
CA ARG A 220 -28.78 11.81 5.49
C ARG A 220 -28.45 10.35 5.26
N LEU A 221 -27.16 10.02 5.20
CA LEU A 221 -26.67 8.66 4.93
C LEU A 221 -27.07 7.66 6.02
N VAL A 222 -27.10 8.08 7.29
CA VAL A 222 -27.45 7.21 8.44
C VAL A 222 -28.88 7.40 8.94
N SER A 223 -29.71 8.17 8.21
CA SER A 223 -31.09 8.49 8.60
C SER A 223 -32.00 7.28 8.81
N LYS A 224 -31.66 6.13 8.20
CA LYS A 224 -32.37 4.86 8.38
C LYS A 224 -31.98 4.14 9.66
N ASP A 225 -30.78 4.39 10.17
CA ASP A 225 -30.19 3.67 11.28
C ASP A 225 -30.35 4.40 12.62
N MET A 226 -30.41 5.74 12.62
CA MET A 226 -30.51 6.54 13.84
C MET A 226 -31.16 7.92 13.63
N SER A 227 -31.63 8.55 14.71
CA SER A 227 -32.15 9.92 14.70
C SER A 227 -31.04 10.96 14.55
N ILE A 228 -31.42 12.18 14.16
CA ILE A 228 -30.50 13.31 13.99
C ILE A 228 -29.74 13.59 15.29
N GLU A 229 -30.42 13.61 16.43
CA GLU A 229 -29.84 13.84 17.76
C GLU A 229 -28.75 12.81 18.08
N ASN A 230 -29.00 11.54 17.75
CA ASN A 230 -28.05 10.46 17.94
C ASN A 230 -26.81 10.61 17.04
N VAL A 231 -26.95 11.15 15.82
CA VAL A 231 -25.80 11.48 14.96
C VAL A 231 -24.94 12.55 15.62
N TRP A 232 -25.53 13.62 16.14
CA TRP A 232 -24.79 14.70 16.81
C TRP A 232 -24.04 14.20 18.05
N GLN A 233 -24.71 13.42 18.90
CA GLN A 233 -24.07 12.82 20.08
C GLN A 233 -22.93 11.87 19.68
N SER A 234 -23.12 11.07 18.63
CA SER A 234 -22.11 10.16 18.10
C SER A 234 -20.90 10.91 17.54
N LEU A 235 -21.11 12.01 16.82
CA LEU A 235 -20.02 12.85 16.30
C LEU A 235 -19.21 13.49 17.43
N GLU A 236 -19.88 14.03 18.45
CA GLU A 236 -19.18 14.58 19.61
C GLU A 236 -18.39 13.50 20.36
N PHE A 237 -18.95 12.30 20.51
CA PHE A 237 -18.23 11.16 21.05
C PHE A 237 -16.99 10.78 20.22
N LEU A 238 -17.13 10.63 18.90
CA LEU A 238 -16.03 10.29 18.00
C LEU A 238 -14.92 11.34 18.03
N LYS A 239 -15.30 12.63 18.10
CA LYS A 239 -14.36 13.75 18.22
C LYS A 239 -13.65 13.71 19.58
N ALA A 240 -14.37 13.50 20.67
CA ALA A 240 -13.79 13.40 22.02
C ALA A 240 -12.79 12.23 22.12
N GLN A 241 -13.10 11.10 21.48
CA GLN A 241 -12.21 9.95 21.40
C GLN A 241 -11.04 10.12 20.42
N LYS A 242 -10.98 11.24 19.68
CA LYS A 242 -10.00 11.56 18.63
C LYS A 242 -10.03 10.56 17.47
N VAL A 243 -11.18 9.92 17.24
CA VAL A 243 -11.42 9.00 16.12
C VAL A 243 -11.67 9.77 14.83
N VAL A 244 -12.29 10.94 14.92
CA VAL A 244 -12.53 11.86 13.79
C VAL A 244 -12.04 13.27 14.12
N ILE A 245 -11.78 14.06 13.08
CA ILE A 245 -11.49 15.49 13.19
C ILE A 245 -12.66 16.24 12.56
N ARG A 246 -13.20 17.25 13.25
CA ARG A 246 -14.23 18.12 12.71
C ARG A 246 -13.67 19.53 12.51
N GLU A 247 -13.71 20.00 11.27
CA GLU A 247 -13.38 21.39 10.91
C GLU A 247 -14.64 22.04 10.31
N LYS A 248 -15.26 22.96 11.05
CA LYS A 248 -16.59 23.51 10.72
C LYS A 248 -17.63 22.37 10.57
N LYS A 249 -18.22 22.20 9.38
CA LYS A 249 -19.16 21.13 9.03
C LYS A 249 -18.48 19.90 8.42
N LEU A 250 -17.18 19.94 8.18
CA LEU A 250 -16.49 18.84 7.52
C LEU A 250 -15.96 17.85 8.55
N VAL A 251 -16.21 16.57 8.33
CA VAL A 251 -15.78 15.46 9.20
C VAL A 251 -14.74 14.62 8.47
N PHE A 252 -13.57 14.49 9.09
CA PHE A 252 -12.41 13.82 8.51
C PHE A 252 -12.01 12.60 9.32
N LEU A 253 -11.48 11.60 8.61
CA LEU A 253 -10.61 10.60 9.21
C LEU A 253 -9.25 11.25 9.53
N PRO A 254 -8.67 11.06 10.73
CA PRO A 254 -7.47 11.80 11.16
C PRO A 254 -6.26 11.63 10.23
N HIS A 255 -6.10 10.46 9.62
CA HIS A 255 -5.00 10.20 8.68
C HIS A 255 -5.20 10.94 7.35
N LEU A 256 -6.43 11.03 6.84
CA LEU A 256 -6.74 11.78 5.63
C LEU A 256 -6.57 13.29 5.85
N TYR A 257 -7.08 13.80 6.97
CA TYR A 257 -6.87 15.19 7.38
C TYR A 257 -5.39 15.55 7.45
N LYS A 258 -4.60 14.71 8.12
CA LYS A 258 -3.16 14.91 8.23
C LYS A 258 -2.50 14.90 6.87
N SER A 259 -2.82 13.94 6.01
CA SER A 259 -2.28 13.88 4.65
C SER A 259 -2.59 15.15 3.85
N GLU A 260 -3.83 15.66 3.91
CA GLU A 260 -4.23 16.88 3.22
C GLU A 260 -3.46 18.11 3.73
N LYS A 261 -3.37 18.29 5.05
CA LYS A 261 -2.61 19.40 5.64
C LYS A 261 -1.12 19.29 5.37
N ASP A 262 -0.56 18.08 5.43
CA ASP A 262 0.85 17.83 5.14
C ASP A 262 1.15 18.15 3.67
N ILE A 263 0.31 17.71 2.72
CA ILE A 263 0.44 18.05 1.29
C ILE A 263 0.41 19.57 1.10
N ALA A 264 -0.58 20.27 1.66
CA ALA A 264 -0.69 21.71 1.54
C ALA A 264 0.54 22.44 2.15
N MET A 265 1.03 21.97 3.30
CA MET A 265 2.23 22.49 3.94
C MET A 265 3.47 22.29 3.06
N TYR A 266 3.69 21.09 2.53
CA TYR A 266 4.87 20.80 1.71
C TYR A 266 4.85 21.58 0.39
N VAL A 267 3.70 21.66 -0.29
CA VAL A 267 3.55 22.48 -1.50
C VAL A 267 3.82 23.95 -1.18
N GLY A 268 3.26 24.48 -0.08
CA GLY A 268 3.49 25.86 0.35
C GLY A 268 4.97 26.15 0.65
N ARG A 269 5.66 25.22 1.34
CA ARG A 269 7.11 25.33 1.60
C ARG A 269 7.92 25.32 0.31
N LEU A 270 7.59 24.44 -0.63
CA LEU A 270 8.29 24.39 -1.93
C LEU A 270 8.11 25.70 -2.70
N LEU A 271 6.91 26.25 -2.75
CA LEU A 271 6.63 27.52 -3.44
C LEU A 271 7.28 28.74 -2.80
N SER A 272 7.55 28.69 -1.49
CA SER A 272 8.22 29.78 -0.76
C SER A 272 9.76 29.73 -0.86
N ASN A 273 10.34 28.65 -1.40
CA ASN A 273 11.78 28.52 -1.57
C ASN A 273 12.25 29.28 -2.82
N CYS A 274 12.91 30.42 -2.63
CA CYS A 274 13.44 31.26 -3.71
C CYS A 274 14.69 30.71 -4.42
N SER A 275 15.16 29.51 -4.11
CA SER A 275 16.41 28.95 -4.64
C SER A 275 16.26 28.18 -5.96
N TRP A 276 15.04 28.09 -6.52
CA TRP A 276 14.79 27.39 -7.77
C TRP A 276 14.85 28.35 -8.96
N GLN A 277 15.88 28.18 -9.78
CA GLN A 277 15.99 28.83 -11.08
C GLN A 277 16.83 27.92 -11.99
N LEU A 278 16.30 27.58 -13.16
CA LEU A 278 17.05 26.94 -14.23
C LEU A 278 17.38 28.03 -15.27
N ASP A 279 18.67 28.33 -15.42
CA ASP A 279 19.13 29.33 -16.40
C ASP A 279 19.15 28.71 -17.80
N VAL A 280 18.08 28.94 -18.57
CA VAL A 280 17.84 28.30 -19.86
C VAL A 280 17.09 29.22 -20.81
N ASP A 281 17.57 29.34 -22.05
CA ASP A 281 16.88 30.05 -23.13
C ASP A 281 15.80 29.17 -23.78
N VAL A 282 14.55 29.36 -23.35
CA VAL A 282 13.38 28.57 -23.76
C VAL A 282 13.15 28.58 -25.28
N ARG A 283 13.41 29.71 -25.95
CA ARG A 283 13.16 29.85 -27.38
C ARG A 283 14.16 29.05 -28.22
N LYS A 284 15.42 28.94 -27.75
CA LYS A 284 16.44 28.12 -28.44
C LYS A 284 16.09 26.62 -28.39
N ILE A 285 15.52 26.14 -27.29
CA ILE A 285 15.17 24.72 -27.13
C ILE A 285 14.06 24.28 -28.07
N LEU A 286 12.98 25.06 -28.14
CA LEU A 286 11.82 24.70 -28.96
C LEU A 286 12.19 24.69 -30.44
N ASN A 287 12.96 25.69 -30.89
CA ASN A 287 13.43 25.78 -32.28
C ASN A 287 14.42 24.67 -32.66
N ALA A 288 15.28 24.21 -31.75
CA ALA A 288 16.23 23.11 -32.01
C ALA A 288 15.53 21.73 -32.10
N SER A 289 14.29 21.60 -31.62
CA SER A 289 13.56 20.34 -31.60
C SER A 289 12.74 20.05 -32.88
N GLU A 290 12.60 21.03 -33.77
CA GLU A 290 11.78 20.94 -34.99
C GLU A 290 12.53 20.56 -36.28
N THR A 291 13.86 20.45 -36.27
CA THR A 291 14.64 19.95 -37.41
C THR A 291 14.70 18.41 -37.42
N PRO A 292 14.15 17.70 -38.43
CA PRO A 292 14.23 16.25 -38.50
C PRO A 292 15.31 15.73 -39.46
N ARG A 293 16.02 14.70 -38.98
CA ARG A 293 16.69 13.60 -39.73
C ARG A 293 18.02 13.93 -40.43
N GLU A 294 19.12 13.57 -39.79
CA GLU A 294 20.25 13.00 -40.52
C GLU A 294 19.96 11.53 -40.79
N MET A 295 19.78 11.22 -42.08
CA MET A 295 19.95 9.89 -42.63
C MET A 295 21.44 9.53 -42.51
N VAL A 296 21.75 8.45 -41.79
CA VAL A 296 22.97 7.70 -42.08
C VAL A 296 22.52 6.32 -42.56
N ASP A 297 22.53 6.21 -43.89
CA ASP A 297 22.56 4.94 -44.60
C ASP A 297 23.72 4.10 -44.04
N ASN A 298 23.43 2.86 -43.64
CA ASN A 298 24.41 1.80 -43.72
C ASN A 298 23.71 0.54 -44.20
N LYS A 299 23.82 0.36 -45.51
CA LYS A 299 23.46 -0.85 -46.25
C LYS A 299 24.61 -1.84 -46.09
N MET A 300 24.34 -3.00 -45.50
CA MET A 300 25.04 -4.23 -45.88
C MET A 300 24.11 -5.42 -45.63
N ASP A 301 23.68 -6.03 -46.74
CA ASP A 301 22.89 -7.26 -46.84
C ASP A 301 23.62 -8.47 -46.22
N VAL A 302 22.85 -9.50 -45.83
CA VAL A 302 23.00 -10.91 -46.28
C VAL A 302 21.89 -11.78 -45.64
N THR A 303 20.94 -12.17 -46.51
CA THR A 303 20.14 -13.43 -46.59
C THR A 303 19.38 -14.02 -45.39
N GLN A 304 18.05 -14.16 -45.54
CA GLN A 304 17.34 -15.39 -46.02
C GLN A 304 16.04 -15.72 -45.26
N ALA A 305 14.95 -15.91 -46.04
CA ALA A 305 13.76 -16.77 -45.85
C ALA A 305 12.81 -16.45 -44.66
N CYS A 306 11.49 -16.36 -44.80
CA CYS A 306 10.56 -17.09 -45.68
C CYS A 306 9.34 -16.23 -46.09
N GLU A 307 9.05 -16.30 -47.39
CA GLU A 307 7.73 -16.38 -48.04
C GLU A 307 6.69 -17.17 -47.21
N MET A 308 5.37 -17.06 -47.33
CA MET A 308 4.40 -16.35 -48.17
C MET A 308 3.04 -16.91 -47.72
N GLU A 309 1.96 -16.12 -47.69
CA GLU A 309 0.63 -16.61 -48.11
C GLU A 309 -0.34 -15.43 -48.25
N HIS A 310 -0.52 -15.05 -49.52
CA HIS A 310 -1.67 -14.33 -50.02
C HIS A 310 -2.81 -15.32 -50.23
N LEU A 311 -4.02 -15.02 -49.77
CA LEU A 311 -5.24 -15.35 -50.52
C LEU A 311 -6.26 -14.20 -50.40
N LYS A 312 -6.56 -13.62 -51.56
CA LYS A 312 -7.68 -12.71 -51.83
C LYS A 312 -8.96 -13.54 -51.96
N GLU A 313 -10.09 -13.00 -51.51
CA GLU A 313 -11.38 -13.29 -52.15
C GLU A 313 -12.41 -12.15 -51.93
N ASN A 314 -12.66 -11.45 -53.04
CA ASN A 314 -13.95 -11.00 -53.59
C ASN A 314 -15.04 -10.36 -52.69
N ASN A 315 -15.28 -9.07 -52.96
CA ASN A 315 -16.56 -8.33 -52.82
C ASN A 315 -17.55 -8.75 -53.94
N PRO A 316 -18.88 -8.39 -53.95
CA PRO A 316 -19.42 -7.05 -53.63
C PRO A 316 -20.87 -6.96 -53.05
N ASP A 317 -21.38 -5.71 -52.96
CA ASP A 317 -22.77 -5.22 -52.82
C ASP A 317 -23.35 -5.08 -51.39
N SER A 318 -23.97 -3.96 -50.94
CA SER A 318 -24.35 -2.69 -51.56
C SER A 318 -24.86 -1.63 -50.54
N HIS A 319 -24.70 -0.32 -50.85
CA HIS A 319 -25.50 0.89 -50.49
C HIS A 319 -25.67 1.31 -49.01
N ASN A 320 -25.61 2.58 -48.57
CA ASN A 320 -25.68 3.96 -49.12
C ASN A 320 -25.15 4.91 -47.99
N CYS A 321 -24.77 6.18 -48.11
CA CYS A 321 -24.82 7.21 -49.16
C CYS A 321 -23.82 8.33 -48.78
N GLU A 322 -23.05 8.81 -49.75
CA GLU A 322 -22.31 10.08 -49.74
C GLU A 322 -23.24 11.28 -49.94
N ASN A 323 -22.70 12.50 -49.71
CA ASN A 323 -22.72 13.68 -50.59
C ASN A 323 -22.27 14.91 -49.75
N HIS A 324 -21.33 15.79 -50.09
CA HIS A 324 -20.88 16.27 -51.40
C HIS A 324 -19.46 16.91 -51.32
N PHE A 325 -18.67 16.65 -52.36
CA PHE A 325 -17.44 17.31 -52.86
C PHE A 325 -17.66 18.80 -53.24
N PRO A 326 -16.63 19.67 -53.50
CA PRO A 326 -15.49 19.31 -54.35
C PRO A 326 -14.07 19.83 -54.02
N GLU A 327 -13.12 19.02 -54.50
CA GLU A 327 -11.75 19.36 -54.82
C GLU A 327 -11.68 20.47 -55.87
N ASN A 328 -10.68 21.35 -55.73
CA ASN A 328 -10.01 21.94 -56.89
C ASN A 328 -8.50 21.69 -56.74
N LYS A 329 -7.93 20.98 -57.71
CA LYS A 329 -6.50 20.67 -57.80
C LYS A 329 -5.72 21.83 -58.44
N VAL A 330 -4.65 22.19 -57.73
CA VAL A 330 -3.27 22.48 -58.20
C VAL A 330 -3.08 23.64 -59.20
N GLY A 331 -2.47 24.71 -58.67
CA GLY A 331 -1.62 25.66 -59.41
C GLY A 331 -0.32 25.85 -58.62
N SER A 332 0.82 25.72 -59.30
CA SER A 332 2.18 25.65 -58.76
C SER A 332 2.79 27.04 -58.44
N THR A 333 3.83 27.02 -57.60
CA THR A 333 4.90 28.01 -57.37
C THR A 333 4.60 29.27 -56.55
N SER A 334 5.08 29.29 -55.30
CA SER A 334 6.25 30.10 -54.90
C SER A 334 6.49 29.93 -53.40
N GLY A 335 7.75 29.75 -53.03
CA GLY A 335 8.16 29.55 -51.65
C GLY A 335 7.83 30.76 -50.78
N THR A 336 7.21 30.49 -49.64
CA THR A 336 7.43 31.28 -48.44
C THR A 336 7.58 30.26 -47.32
N GLN A 337 8.81 30.13 -46.81
CA GLN A 337 9.07 29.42 -45.56
C GLN A 337 8.22 30.09 -44.48
N SER A 338 7.06 29.52 -44.15
CA SER A 338 6.35 29.91 -42.94
C SER A 338 7.20 29.44 -41.76
N LYS A 339 7.88 30.38 -41.11
CA LYS A 339 8.45 30.20 -39.77
C LYS A 339 7.38 29.51 -38.93
N ALA A 340 7.63 28.27 -38.51
CA ALA A 340 6.71 27.56 -37.63
C ALA A 340 6.51 28.41 -36.38
N GLU A 341 5.29 28.89 -36.17
CA GLU A 341 4.98 29.71 -35.01
C GLU A 341 4.95 28.80 -33.79
N VAL A 342 5.94 28.95 -32.92
CA VAL A 342 6.11 28.14 -31.71
C VAL A 342 4.87 28.29 -30.83
N ASP A 343 4.29 27.16 -30.42
CA ASP A 343 3.10 27.11 -29.56
C ASP A 343 3.33 27.86 -28.23
N LEU A 344 2.60 28.96 -28.05
CA LEU A 344 2.75 29.88 -26.93
C LEU A 344 2.49 29.22 -25.57
N ASP A 345 1.62 28.21 -25.51
CA ASP A 345 1.33 27.49 -24.28
C ASP A 345 2.53 26.60 -23.88
N GLN A 346 3.27 26.09 -24.86
CA GLN A 346 4.48 25.30 -24.62
C GLN A 346 5.65 26.17 -24.13
N VAL A 347 5.80 27.37 -24.71
CA VAL A 347 6.77 28.37 -24.26
C VAL A 347 6.47 28.74 -22.80
N THR A 348 5.22 29.08 -22.50
CA THR A 348 4.78 29.45 -21.14
C THR A 348 5.02 28.30 -20.16
N ALA A 349 4.73 27.06 -20.55
CA ALA A 349 4.98 25.90 -19.71
C ALA A 349 6.48 25.73 -19.39
N MET A 350 7.37 25.91 -20.37
CA MET A 350 8.82 25.84 -20.16
C MET A 350 9.34 26.97 -19.26
N GLU A 351 8.91 28.21 -19.49
CA GLU A 351 9.26 29.34 -18.62
C GLU A 351 8.82 29.08 -17.17
N LYS A 352 7.63 28.50 -16.97
CA LYS A 352 7.12 28.13 -15.65
C LYS A 352 7.94 27.02 -15.00
N ILE A 353 8.35 25.98 -15.75
CA ILE A 353 9.25 24.93 -15.23
C ILE A 353 10.58 25.54 -14.76
N CYS A 354 11.17 26.44 -15.55
CA CYS A 354 12.46 27.05 -15.21
C CYS A 354 12.39 27.99 -14.00
N SER A 355 11.23 28.63 -13.79
CA SER A 355 11.05 29.66 -12.76
C SER A 355 10.36 29.17 -11.47
N ASN A 356 9.74 27.98 -11.46
CA ASN A 356 8.98 27.49 -10.31
C ASN A 356 9.40 26.07 -9.90
N PRO A 357 9.63 25.82 -8.59
CA PRO A 357 10.04 24.51 -8.08
C PRO A 357 8.95 23.44 -8.23
N VAL A 358 7.68 23.86 -8.29
CA VAL A 358 6.52 22.98 -8.55
C VAL A 358 5.74 23.58 -9.70
N THR A 359 5.64 22.84 -10.80
CA THR A 359 4.86 23.22 -11.99
C THR A 359 3.90 22.10 -12.35
N ILE A 360 2.61 22.44 -12.53
CA ILE A 360 1.57 21.51 -12.98
C ILE A 360 1.23 21.85 -14.43
N ILE A 361 1.34 20.85 -15.32
CA ILE A 361 1.00 20.99 -16.74
C ILE A 361 -0.20 20.11 -17.02
N SER A 362 -1.33 20.73 -17.33
CA SER A 362 -2.57 20.06 -17.72
C SER A 362 -2.82 20.23 -19.22
N GLY A 363 -3.56 19.28 -19.82
CA GLY A 363 -3.91 19.33 -21.24
C GLY A 363 -4.41 17.99 -21.76
N LYS A 364 -5.18 18.00 -22.84
CA LYS A 364 -5.75 16.79 -23.46
C LYS A 364 -4.66 15.87 -24.04
N GLY A 365 -5.03 14.65 -24.42
CA GLY A 365 -4.15 13.75 -25.17
C GLY A 365 -3.69 14.41 -26.47
N GLY A 366 -2.41 14.27 -26.81
CA GLY A 366 -1.85 14.83 -28.06
C GLY A 366 -1.25 16.24 -27.95
N CYS A 367 -1.51 17.00 -26.87
CA CYS A 367 -1.00 18.38 -26.71
C CYS A 367 0.51 18.50 -26.37
N GLY A 368 1.36 17.56 -26.77
CA GLY A 368 2.83 17.69 -26.62
C GLY A 368 3.41 17.73 -25.19
N LYS A 369 2.62 17.64 -24.11
CA LYS A 369 3.08 17.78 -22.70
C LYS A 369 4.38 17.03 -22.36
N SER A 370 4.45 15.75 -22.71
CA SER A 370 5.64 14.92 -22.45
C SER A 370 6.84 15.34 -23.30
N THR A 371 6.60 15.83 -24.51
CA THR A 371 7.63 16.31 -25.44
C THR A 371 8.31 17.56 -24.89
N ILE A 372 7.53 18.52 -24.39
CA ILE A 372 8.03 19.77 -23.79
C ILE A 372 9.01 19.47 -22.65
N VAL A 373 8.57 18.63 -21.71
CA VAL A 373 9.39 18.21 -20.56
C VAL A 373 10.65 17.46 -21.03
N SER A 374 10.51 16.54 -21.98
CA SER A 374 11.64 15.75 -22.49
C SER A 374 12.67 16.61 -23.21
N CYS A 375 12.23 17.58 -24.02
CA CYS A 375 13.11 18.48 -24.76
C CYS A 375 13.93 19.35 -23.81
N LEU A 376 13.31 19.92 -22.77
CA LEU A 376 14.00 20.73 -21.76
C LEU A 376 15.11 19.94 -21.06
N PHE A 377 14.80 18.76 -20.52
CA PHE A 377 15.79 17.99 -19.76
C PHE A 377 16.84 17.31 -20.64
N ARG A 378 16.52 16.99 -21.90
CA ARG A 378 17.52 16.54 -22.87
C ARG A 378 18.51 17.66 -23.18
N HIS A 379 18.03 18.88 -23.40
CA HIS A 379 18.88 20.04 -23.65
C HIS A 379 19.79 20.34 -22.46
N LEU A 380 19.23 20.33 -21.24
CA LEU A 380 20.02 20.51 -20.01
C LEU A 380 21.14 19.48 -19.85
N LYS A 381 20.87 18.20 -20.12
CA LYS A 381 21.89 17.14 -20.10
C LYS A 381 22.94 17.29 -21.21
N GLN A 382 22.54 17.79 -22.38
CA GLN A 382 23.45 18.00 -23.50
C GLN A 382 24.39 19.18 -23.21
N MET A 383 23.88 20.29 -22.69
CA MET A 383 24.68 21.42 -22.23
C MET A 383 25.68 20.99 -21.15
N GLU A 384 25.28 20.10 -20.22
CA GLU A 384 26.16 19.58 -19.18
C GLU A 384 27.34 18.79 -19.76
N LYS A 385 27.09 17.92 -20.75
CA LYS A 385 28.13 17.16 -21.45
C LYS A 385 29.06 18.04 -22.28
N GLU A 386 28.52 19.03 -22.99
CA GLU A 386 29.31 19.97 -23.81
C GLU A 386 30.25 20.79 -22.93
N VAL A 387 29.78 21.19 -21.76
CA VAL A 387 30.62 21.94 -20.83
C VAL A 387 31.66 21.06 -20.16
N GLU A 388 31.34 19.79 -19.85
CA GLU A 388 32.33 18.83 -19.37
C GLU A 388 33.41 18.55 -20.43
N ALA A 389 33.00 18.39 -21.70
CA ALA A 389 33.92 18.23 -22.83
C ALA A 389 34.80 19.48 -23.01
N ALA A 390 34.21 20.67 -23.05
CA ALA A 390 34.97 21.93 -23.17
C ALA A 390 35.92 22.17 -21.98
N SER A 391 35.57 21.70 -20.78
CA SER A 391 36.47 21.78 -19.61
C SER A 391 37.64 20.81 -19.75
N LYS A 392 37.41 19.60 -20.29
CA LYS A 392 38.48 18.63 -20.58
C LYS A 392 39.38 19.10 -21.73
N ASP A 393 38.79 19.62 -22.81
CA ASP A 393 39.55 20.17 -23.94
C ASP A 393 40.42 21.35 -23.47
N PHE A 394 39.92 22.20 -22.57
CA PHE A 394 40.70 23.31 -22.00
C PHE A 394 41.83 22.84 -21.06
N GLU A 395 41.62 21.75 -20.31
CA GLU A 395 42.65 21.13 -19.48
C GLU A 395 43.70 20.38 -20.33
N GLU A 396 43.32 19.81 -21.47
CA GLU A 396 44.20 19.13 -22.43
C GLU A 396 44.99 20.12 -23.32
N ASP A 397 44.45 21.30 -23.62
CA ASP A 397 45.14 22.36 -24.39
C ASP A 397 46.21 23.13 -23.56
N LEU A 398 46.25 22.95 -22.23
CA LEU A 398 47.20 23.61 -21.32
C LEU A 398 48.53 22.85 -21.13
N ASP A 399 48.92 22.00 -22.07
CA ASP A 399 50.22 21.30 -22.08
C ASP A 399 51.34 22.11 -22.78
N ALA A 400 51.39 23.44 -22.54
CA ALA A 400 52.51 24.29 -22.97
C ALA A 400 52.72 25.53 -22.07
N SER A 401 53.43 25.34 -20.95
CA SER A 401 54.62 26.10 -20.52
C SER A 401 54.74 26.18 -18.99
N GLU A 402 55.82 25.62 -18.46
CA GLU A 402 56.21 25.68 -17.04
C GLU A 402 56.79 27.05 -16.63
N GLU A 403 56.14 28.17 -16.96
CA GLU A 403 56.76 29.50 -16.79
C GLU A 403 55.96 30.56 -16.01
N TRP A 404 54.98 30.17 -15.19
CA TRP A 404 54.30 31.10 -14.27
C TRP A 404 54.23 30.65 -12.81
N ASN A 405 55.13 29.76 -12.38
CA ASN A 405 55.35 29.51 -10.96
C ASN A 405 56.27 30.56 -10.33
N THR A 406 55.85 31.81 -10.29
CA THR A 406 56.37 32.80 -9.32
C THR A 406 55.58 34.10 -9.44
N PHE A 407 54.69 34.37 -8.48
CA PHE A 407 54.59 35.63 -7.71
C PHE A 407 53.24 35.71 -6.98
N ASP A 408 53.34 35.55 -5.66
CA ASP A 408 52.65 36.26 -4.58
C ASP A 408 51.12 36.42 -4.47
N HIS A 409 50.69 36.01 -3.26
CA HIS A 409 49.63 36.58 -2.40
C HIS A 409 48.16 36.51 -2.83
N HIS A 410 47.37 35.88 -1.94
CA HIS A 410 45.91 35.93 -1.85
C HIS A 410 45.13 35.51 -3.10
N ARG A 411 44.83 34.20 -3.19
CA ARG A 411 43.62 33.76 -3.88
C ARG A 411 42.96 32.62 -3.12
N GLU A 412 42.20 33.02 -2.11
CA GLU A 412 40.84 32.51 -2.00
C GLU A 412 40.16 32.75 -3.36
N SER A 413 40.33 31.81 -4.29
CA SER A 413 39.31 31.55 -5.30
C SER A 413 38.75 30.20 -4.88
N GLU A 414 37.63 30.17 -4.16
CA GLU A 414 36.35 30.28 -4.84
C GLU A 414 36.41 29.61 -6.21
N ASN A 415 36.77 28.31 -6.26
CA ASN A 415 36.15 27.41 -7.22
C ASN A 415 34.69 27.24 -6.81
N MET A 416 33.94 28.35 -6.91
CA MET A 416 32.53 28.52 -6.61
C MET A 416 31.65 28.01 -7.76
N TYR A 417 32.17 27.11 -8.59
CA TYR A 417 31.44 26.38 -9.60
C TYR A 417 31.37 24.90 -9.21
N THR A 418 30.88 24.60 -8.00
CA THR A 418 30.16 23.34 -7.80
C THR A 418 28.90 23.39 -8.66
N LYS A 419 29.06 23.11 -9.97
CA LYS A 419 27.97 22.95 -10.93
C LYS A 419 27.02 21.92 -10.36
N LYS A 420 25.81 22.39 -10.05
CA LYS A 420 24.75 21.61 -9.43
C LYS A 420 24.26 20.60 -10.49
N LEU A 421 24.83 19.41 -10.50
CA LEU A 421 24.40 18.30 -11.38
C LEU A 421 22.88 18.10 -11.20
N VAL A 422 22.10 18.36 -12.25
CA VAL A 422 20.64 18.23 -12.17
C VAL A 422 20.25 16.78 -12.44
N ASN A 423 20.12 16.00 -11.37
CA ASN A 423 19.63 14.63 -11.46
C ASN A 423 18.12 14.62 -11.72
N VAL A 424 17.74 14.23 -12.95
CA VAL A 424 16.35 14.16 -13.39
C VAL A 424 15.81 12.73 -13.24
N LEU A 425 14.72 12.58 -12.50
CA LEU A 425 14.00 11.32 -12.33
C LEU A 425 12.60 11.40 -12.95
N PHE A 426 12.29 10.47 -13.85
CA PHE A 426 10.96 10.35 -14.44
C PHE A 426 10.12 9.33 -13.67
N THR A 427 8.92 9.73 -13.24
CA THR A 427 8.04 8.86 -12.45
C THR A 427 6.60 8.88 -12.96
N ALA A 428 5.89 7.78 -12.81
CA ALA A 428 4.46 7.69 -13.13
C ALA A 428 3.69 6.85 -12.10
N PRO A 429 2.36 7.03 -11.95
CA PRO A 429 1.58 6.29 -10.96
C PRO A 429 1.46 4.79 -11.26
N THR A 430 1.54 4.38 -12.53
CA THR A 430 1.38 2.98 -12.95
C THR A 430 2.55 2.52 -13.83
N GLY A 431 2.79 1.21 -13.86
CA GLY A 431 3.85 0.62 -14.70
C GLY A 431 3.66 0.92 -16.19
N ARG A 432 2.42 0.82 -16.70
CA ARG A 432 2.11 1.15 -18.12
C ARG A 432 2.42 2.61 -18.45
N ALA A 433 2.08 3.54 -17.55
CA ALA A 433 2.38 4.95 -17.74
C ALA A 433 3.90 5.23 -17.68
N ALA A 434 4.63 4.54 -16.79
CA ALA A 434 6.09 4.63 -16.72
C ALA A 434 6.74 4.10 -18.00
N SER A 435 6.31 2.96 -18.53
CA SER A 435 6.80 2.41 -19.80
C SER A 435 6.56 3.38 -20.97
N LEU A 436 5.36 3.94 -21.08
CA LEU A 436 5.04 4.91 -22.12
C LEU A 436 5.86 6.20 -21.98
N LEU A 437 6.10 6.64 -20.74
CA LEU A 437 6.96 7.80 -20.46
C LEU A 437 8.40 7.52 -20.87
N SER A 438 8.91 6.31 -20.60
CA SER A 438 10.25 5.90 -20.99
C SER A 438 10.42 5.84 -22.51
N GLU A 439 9.44 5.29 -23.22
CA GLU A 439 9.42 5.22 -24.69
C GLU A 439 9.45 6.62 -25.33
N LYS A 440 8.61 7.54 -24.85
CA LYS A 440 8.53 8.91 -25.38
C LYS A 440 9.74 9.78 -25.06
N THR A 441 10.29 9.64 -23.86
CA THR A 441 11.43 10.45 -23.41
C THR A 441 12.77 9.88 -23.89
N LYS A 442 12.82 8.57 -24.20
CA LYS A 442 14.05 7.76 -24.36
C LYS A 442 14.92 7.74 -23.10
N LEU A 443 14.32 7.92 -21.92
CA LEU A 443 14.99 7.94 -20.62
C LEU A 443 14.35 6.92 -19.67
N PRO A 444 15.08 6.41 -18.66
CA PRO A 444 14.51 5.49 -17.69
C PRO A 444 13.41 6.19 -16.88
N ALA A 445 12.26 5.53 -16.76
CA ALA A 445 11.15 6.00 -15.96
C ALA A 445 10.67 4.88 -15.01
N TYR A 446 10.26 5.28 -13.82
CA TYR A 446 9.91 4.36 -12.73
C TYR A 446 8.49 4.62 -12.24
N THR A 447 7.94 3.66 -11.51
CA THR A 447 6.67 3.90 -10.79
C THR A 447 6.91 4.74 -9.54
N LEU A 448 5.91 5.52 -9.11
CA LEU A 448 5.98 6.29 -7.85
C LEU A 448 6.34 5.40 -6.65
N HIS A 449 5.85 4.15 -6.64
CA HIS A 449 6.16 3.18 -5.59
C HIS A 449 7.64 2.81 -5.58
N GLN A 450 8.26 2.60 -6.75
CA GLN A 450 9.69 2.30 -6.84
C GLN A 450 10.56 3.49 -6.43
N SER A 451 10.16 4.72 -6.82
CA SER A 451 10.94 5.92 -6.50
C SER A 451 10.93 6.28 -5.01
N CYS A 452 9.82 6.02 -4.30
CA CYS A 452 9.72 6.29 -2.86
C CYS A 452 10.71 5.45 -2.02
N PHE A 453 11.20 4.32 -2.53
CA PHE A 453 12.25 3.53 -1.88
C PHE A 453 13.68 3.99 -2.24
N LEU A 454 13.83 4.84 -3.26
CA LEU A 454 15.12 5.08 -3.91
C LEU A 454 15.74 6.46 -3.66
N VAL A 455 15.02 7.48 -3.16
CA VAL A 455 15.54 8.85 -3.29
C VAL A 455 15.35 9.78 -2.08
N SER A 456 16.51 10.29 -1.62
CA SER A 456 16.68 11.60 -0.99
C SER A 456 17.01 12.62 -2.09
N CYS A 457 16.16 13.62 -2.29
CA CYS A 457 16.31 14.76 -3.23
C CYS A 457 16.26 14.44 -4.75
N CYS A 458 15.06 14.31 -5.33
CA CYS A 458 14.85 14.47 -6.79
C CYS A 458 13.61 15.31 -7.12
N LEU A 459 13.67 15.99 -8.26
CA LEU A 459 12.52 16.61 -8.93
C LEU A 459 11.55 15.52 -9.41
N ALA A 460 10.32 15.51 -8.91
CA ALA A 460 9.28 14.57 -9.32
C ALA A 460 8.37 15.22 -10.36
N ILE A 461 8.41 14.72 -11.60
CA ILE A 461 7.48 15.15 -12.66
C ILE A 461 6.33 14.15 -12.69
N ILE A 462 5.16 14.57 -12.21
CA ILE A 462 3.94 13.76 -12.26
C ILE A 462 3.12 14.20 -13.47
N LEU A 463 3.18 13.42 -14.55
CA LEU A 463 2.26 13.56 -15.68
C LEU A 463 0.99 12.76 -15.37
N ILE A 464 -0.09 13.45 -14.99
CA ILE A 464 -1.41 12.84 -14.82
C ILE A 464 -2.14 12.87 -16.18
N PRO A 465 -2.43 11.72 -16.81
CA PRO A 465 -3.35 11.69 -17.93
C PRO A 465 -4.78 11.89 -17.40
N LEU A 466 -5.41 13.01 -17.75
CA LEU A 466 -6.86 13.16 -17.62
C LEU A 466 -7.51 12.35 -18.74
N HIS A 467 -8.13 11.22 -18.37
CA HIS A 467 -9.12 10.56 -19.21
C HIS A 467 -10.42 11.37 -19.10
N THR A 468 -10.85 11.97 -20.20
CA THR A 468 -12.25 12.36 -20.42
C THR A 468 -13.06 11.15 -20.85
#